data_AF-A0A2P2GNU9-F1
#
_entry.id   AF-A0A2P2GNU9-F1
#
_cell.length_a   1.000
_cell.length_b   1.000
_cell.length_c   1.000
_cell.angle_alpha   90.00
_cell.angle_beta   90.00
_cell.angle_gamma   90.00
#
_symmetry.space_group_name_H-M   'P 1'
#
loop_
_entity.id
_entity.type
_entity.pdbx_description
1 polymer ?
#
loop_
_entity_poly.entity_id
_entity_poly.type
_entity_poly.pdbx_seq_one_letter_code
_entity_poly.pdbx_strand_id
1 'polypeptide(L)'
;MNRQGHEQHEEEVLLGPYVLGVLDDAEAGRVAAHVERCGTCREEVTALREMEEALGEVPPEAFLDGPPDGGDLLLQRTLRQVRGERDRARRRRGALAGLAAAAALAGVFWAGTAVPGGAGEPPVALPPPTTAPPSETAVPATPPPGTRVASATDAATGARMTVRVTPAARWVRVHAAVTGLPPGERCRLIVVGRDGGETVAGSWVVGAGAHMGEGKGASLDGSAAVDPGDARAVVVENEAGKRFVTVPL
;
A
#
# COMPACT_ATOMS: atom_id res chain seq x y z
N MET A 1 -27.99 29.19 -11.68
CA MET A 1 -28.17 27.77 -12.06
C MET A 1 -27.14 26.96 -11.27
N ASN A 2 -27.39 26.73 -9.97
CA ASN A 2 -26.55 25.92 -9.06
C ASN A 2 -27.35 25.50 -7.80
N ARG A 3 -28.67 25.33 -7.96
CA ARG A 3 -29.58 24.96 -6.87
C ARG A 3 -29.47 23.46 -6.53
N GLN A 4 -29.28 22.62 -7.56
CA GLN A 4 -29.11 21.17 -7.43
C GLN A 4 -27.89 20.76 -6.60
N GLY A 5 -26.75 21.46 -6.72
CA GLY A 5 -25.56 21.13 -5.93
C GLY A 5 -25.67 21.50 -4.45
N HIS A 6 -26.41 22.57 -4.13
CA HIS A 6 -26.69 22.94 -2.74
C HIS A 6 -27.70 21.98 -2.10
N GLU A 7 -28.76 21.60 -2.81
CA GLU A 7 -29.76 20.64 -2.33
C GLU A 7 -29.14 19.25 -2.09
N GLN A 8 -28.23 18.79 -2.97
CA GLN A 8 -27.50 17.53 -2.79
C GLN A 8 -26.59 17.52 -1.56
N HIS A 9 -25.85 18.61 -1.32
CA HIS A 9 -24.94 18.70 -0.17
C HIS A 9 -25.69 18.80 1.17
N GLU A 10 -26.86 19.42 1.19
CA GLU A 10 -27.68 19.57 2.39
C GLU A 10 -28.42 18.26 2.73
N GLU A 11 -28.89 17.51 1.73
CA GLU A 11 -29.50 16.18 1.93
C GLU A 11 -28.49 15.12 2.37
N GLU A 12 -27.24 15.16 1.89
CA GLU A 12 -26.17 14.23 2.31
C GLU A 12 -25.83 14.37 3.81
N VAL A 13 -25.87 15.61 4.34
CA VAL A 13 -25.65 15.89 5.77
C VAL A 13 -26.79 15.36 6.66
N LEU A 14 -28.00 15.20 6.11
CA LEU A 14 -29.19 14.75 6.85
C LEU A 14 -29.36 13.23 6.91
N LEU A 15 -28.58 12.44 6.17
CA LEU A 15 -28.70 10.98 6.17
C LEU A 15 -28.32 10.33 7.50
N GLY A 16 -27.27 10.83 8.16
CA GLY A 16 -26.87 10.35 9.49
C GLY A 16 -27.95 10.57 10.55
N PRO A 17 -28.41 11.82 10.76
CA PRO A 17 -29.54 12.13 11.64
C PRO A 17 -30.83 11.35 11.31
N TYR A 18 -31.09 11.13 10.02
CA TYR A 18 -32.23 10.32 9.57
C TYR A 18 -32.12 8.86 10.01
N VAL A 19 -30.95 8.23 9.84
CA VAL A 19 -30.72 6.83 10.27
C VAL A 19 -30.82 6.71 11.78
N LEU A 20 -30.24 7.65 12.53
CA LEU A 20 -30.30 7.70 13.99
C LEU A 20 -31.70 8.08 14.55
N GLY A 21 -32.66 8.40 13.69
CA GLY A 21 -34.03 8.74 14.09
C GLY A 21 -34.17 10.03 14.90
N VAL A 22 -33.25 10.99 14.73
CA VAL A 22 -33.23 12.26 15.50
C VAL A 22 -33.86 13.44 14.76
N LEU A 23 -34.27 13.26 13.50
CA LEU A 23 -34.97 14.27 12.71
C LEU A 23 -36.43 14.42 13.15
N ASP A 24 -36.99 15.61 12.93
CA ASP A 24 -38.44 15.79 13.05
C ASP A 24 -39.21 15.11 11.92
N ASP A 25 -40.53 14.92 12.10
CA ASP A 25 -41.37 14.19 11.13
C ASP A 25 -41.36 14.82 9.73
N ALA A 26 -41.27 16.15 9.65
CA ALA A 26 -41.29 16.88 8.40
C ALA A 26 -39.95 16.76 7.65
N GLU A 27 -38.84 16.74 8.37
CA GLU A 27 -37.49 16.51 7.87
C GLU A 27 -37.31 15.06 7.44
N ALA A 28 -37.70 14.10 8.28
CA ALA A 28 -37.65 12.67 7.97
C ALA A 28 -38.46 12.34 6.71
N GLY A 29 -39.65 12.95 6.55
CA GLY A 29 -40.47 12.78 5.36
C GLY A 29 -39.79 13.29 4.07
N ARG A 30 -39.07 14.42 4.14
CA ARG A 30 -38.31 14.94 2.98
C ARG A 30 -37.16 14.02 2.60
N VAL A 31 -36.37 13.57 3.58
CA VAL A 31 -35.24 12.66 3.35
C VAL A 31 -35.72 11.31 2.81
N ALA A 32 -36.79 10.74 3.38
CA ALA A 32 -37.38 9.49 2.88
C ALA A 32 -37.80 9.60 1.41
N ALA A 33 -38.51 10.68 1.03
CA ALA A 33 -38.93 10.92 -0.34
C ALA A 33 -37.75 11.15 -1.31
N HIS A 34 -36.59 11.60 -0.82
CA HIS A 34 -35.36 11.69 -1.61
C HIS A 34 -34.75 10.30 -1.81
N VAL A 35 -34.58 9.52 -0.74
CA VAL A 35 -33.99 8.17 -0.76
C VAL A 35 -34.75 7.24 -1.71
N GLU A 36 -36.08 7.36 -1.79
CA GLU A 36 -36.89 6.60 -2.76
C GLU A 36 -36.50 6.88 -4.24
N ARG A 37 -36.00 8.08 -4.53
CA ARG A 37 -35.66 8.52 -5.90
C ARG A 37 -34.17 8.49 -6.21
N CYS A 38 -33.30 8.45 -5.19
CA CYS A 38 -31.85 8.44 -5.36
C CYS A 38 -31.23 7.08 -4.99
N GLY A 39 -30.61 6.40 -5.97
CA GLY A 39 -29.91 5.13 -5.74
C GLY A 39 -28.74 5.25 -4.77
N THR A 40 -27.91 6.27 -4.95
CA THR A 40 -26.73 6.53 -4.09
C THR A 40 -27.14 6.75 -2.64
N CYS A 41 -28.13 7.60 -2.35
CA CYS A 41 -28.56 7.81 -0.97
C CYS A 41 -29.20 6.56 -0.35
N ARG A 42 -29.82 5.66 -1.14
CA ARG A 42 -30.27 4.34 -0.65
C ARG A 42 -29.11 3.46 -0.21
N GLU A 43 -28.04 3.42 -1.01
CA GLU A 43 -26.84 2.67 -0.69
C GLU A 43 -26.19 3.22 0.58
N GLU A 44 -26.07 4.54 0.70
CA GLU A 44 -25.52 5.19 1.90
C GLU A 44 -26.38 4.94 3.16
N VAL A 45 -27.71 5.06 3.08
CA VAL A 45 -28.60 4.74 4.21
C VAL A 45 -28.46 3.27 4.62
N THR A 46 -28.29 2.37 3.67
CA THR A 46 -28.06 0.94 3.96
C THR A 46 -26.74 0.75 4.70
N ALA A 47 -25.66 1.35 4.21
CA ALA A 47 -24.34 1.28 4.83
C ALA A 47 -24.33 1.87 6.26
N LEU A 48 -25.03 2.99 6.46
CA LEU A 48 -25.15 3.62 7.78
C LEU A 48 -25.96 2.77 8.76
N ARG A 49 -27.02 2.10 8.32
CA ARG A 49 -27.81 1.16 9.16
C ARG A 49 -27.01 -0.08 9.55
N GLU A 50 -26.22 -0.64 8.64
CA GLU A 50 -25.31 -1.75 8.96
C GLU A 50 -24.29 -1.35 10.02
N MET A 51 -23.79 -0.10 9.95
CA MET A 51 -22.88 0.43 10.96
C MET A 51 -23.59 0.64 12.32
N GLU A 52 -24.82 1.18 12.31
CA GLU A 52 -25.64 1.34 13.52
C GLU A 52 -25.88 -0.01 14.21
N GLU A 53 -26.28 -1.03 13.45
CA GLU A 53 -26.50 -2.38 13.96
C GLU A 53 -25.22 -2.96 14.60
N ALA A 54 -24.08 -2.83 13.92
CA ALA A 54 -22.79 -3.28 14.45
C ALA A 54 -22.36 -2.52 15.73
N LEU A 55 -22.74 -1.25 15.86
CA LEU A 55 -22.48 -0.46 17.07
C LEU A 55 -23.47 -0.79 18.20
N GLY A 56 -24.71 -1.18 17.86
CA GLY A 56 -25.76 -1.57 18.80
C GLY A 56 -25.52 -2.91 19.50
N GLU A 57 -24.60 -3.73 19.02
CA GLU A 57 -24.20 -4.98 19.68
C GLU A 57 -23.46 -4.76 21.02
N VAL A 58 -23.03 -3.53 21.31
CA VAL A 58 -22.29 -3.21 22.54
C VAL A 58 -23.26 -2.97 23.70
N PRO A 59 -23.25 -3.82 24.75
CA PRO A 59 -24.14 -3.67 25.89
C PRO A 59 -23.86 -2.36 26.66
N PRO A 60 -24.90 -1.66 27.18
CA PRO A 60 -24.73 -0.44 27.98
C PRO A 60 -23.75 -0.60 29.14
N GLU A 61 -23.66 -1.80 29.71
CA GLU A 61 -22.77 -2.17 30.81
C GLU A 61 -21.29 -2.01 30.44
N ALA A 62 -20.94 -2.22 29.16
CA ALA A 62 -19.57 -2.01 28.68
C ALA A 62 -19.13 -0.53 28.69
N PHE A 63 -20.08 0.41 28.81
CA PHE A 63 -19.78 1.84 28.90
C PHE A 63 -19.65 2.33 30.35
N LEU A 64 -20.02 1.53 31.35
CA LEU A 64 -20.02 1.94 32.76
C LEU A 64 -18.63 1.94 33.39
N ASP A 65 -17.81 0.95 33.05
CA ASP A 65 -16.48 0.76 33.66
C ASP A 65 -15.36 1.54 32.92
N GLY A 66 -15.72 2.27 31.87
CA GLY A 66 -14.76 2.94 30.98
C GLY A 66 -13.87 1.95 30.21
N PRO A 67 -12.99 2.46 29.33
CA PRO A 67 -12.02 1.61 28.64
C PRO A 67 -11.09 0.93 29.66
N PRO A 68 -10.76 -0.36 29.50
CA PRO A 68 -9.82 -1.04 30.38
C PRO A 68 -8.44 -0.38 30.33
N ASP A 69 -7.65 -0.51 31.39
CA ASP A 69 -6.26 -0.02 31.43
C ASP A 69 -5.45 -0.61 30.26
N GLY A 70 -4.93 0.27 29.39
CA GLY A 70 -4.22 -0.13 28.17
C GLY A 70 -5.12 -0.49 26.97
N GLY A 71 -6.41 -0.17 27.01
CA GLY A 71 -7.36 -0.38 25.90
C GLY A 71 -6.90 0.21 24.57
N ASP A 72 -6.18 1.34 24.59
CA ASP A 72 -5.61 1.97 23.39
C ASP A 72 -4.60 1.06 22.68
N LEU A 73 -3.77 0.34 23.43
CA LEU A 73 -2.78 -0.57 22.85
C LEU A 73 -3.45 -1.79 22.23
N LEU A 74 -4.50 -2.31 22.88
CA LEU A 74 -5.31 -3.41 22.34
C LEU A 74 -6.02 -2.98 21.06
N LEU A 75 -6.63 -1.79 21.04
CA LEU A 75 -7.26 -1.20 19.85
C LEU A 75 -6.24 -1.01 18.71
N GLN A 76 -5.08 -0.43 19.00
CA GLN A 76 -4.04 -0.26 17.98
C GLN A 76 -3.56 -1.60 17.41
N ARG A 77 -3.45 -2.62 18.27
CA ARG A 77 -3.06 -3.98 17.87
C ARG A 77 -4.14 -4.62 17.00
N THR A 78 -5.40 -4.56 17.38
CA THR A 78 -6.52 -5.15 16.61
C THR A 78 -6.68 -4.45 15.27
N LEU A 79 -6.64 -3.11 15.23
CA LEU A 79 -6.69 -2.35 13.97
C LEU A 79 -5.52 -2.70 13.05
N ARG A 80 -4.31 -2.86 13.59
CA ARG A 80 -3.14 -3.29 12.80
C ARG A 80 -3.33 -4.71 12.26
N GLN A 81 -3.89 -5.61 13.06
CA GLN A 81 -4.18 -6.97 12.62
C GLN A 81 -5.23 -7.00 11.50
N VAL A 82 -6.37 -6.31 11.67
CA VAL A 82 -7.44 -6.22 10.67
C VAL A 82 -6.93 -5.62 9.35
N ARG A 83 -6.11 -4.55 9.41
CA ARG A 83 -5.48 -3.98 8.21
C ARG A 83 -4.57 -4.99 7.52
N GLY A 84 -3.73 -5.69 8.28
CA GLY A 84 -2.86 -6.73 7.74
C GLY A 84 -3.62 -7.90 7.12
N GLU A 85 -4.77 -8.30 7.67
CA GLU A 85 -5.62 -9.35 7.11
C GLU A 85 -6.30 -8.89 5.82
N ARG A 86 -6.83 -7.66 5.81
CA ARG A 86 -7.42 -7.04 4.61
C ARG A 86 -6.39 -6.91 3.48
N ASP A 87 -5.17 -6.49 3.78
CA ASP A 87 -4.09 -6.38 2.79
C ASP A 87 -3.72 -7.75 2.21
N ARG A 88 -3.67 -8.79 3.05
CA ARG A 88 -3.46 -10.17 2.57
C ARG A 88 -4.60 -10.65 1.69
N ALA A 89 -5.86 -10.40 2.07
CA ALA A 89 -7.03 -10.77 1.28
C ALA A 89 -7.04 -10.05 -0.08
N ARG A 90 -6.73 -8.75 -0.11
CA ARG A 90 -6.60 -7.96 -1.35
C ARG A 90 -5.47 -8.49 -2.24
N ARG A 91 -4.29 -8.77 -1.68
CA ARG A 91 -3.18 -9.37 -2.43
C ARG A 91 -3.54 -10.73 -3.01
N ARG A 92 -4.24 -11.58 -2.26
CA ARG A 92 -4.72 -12.90 -2.75
C ARG A 92 -5.71 -12.73 -3.91
N ARG A 93 -6.70 -11.85 -3.78
CA ARG A 93 -7.66 -11.55 -4.87
C ARG A 93 -6.96 -10.98 -6.10
N GLY A 94 -6.00 -10.07 -5.91
CA GLY A 94 -5.18 -9.52 -7.00
C GLY A 94 -4.32 -10.58 -7.70
N ALA A 95 -3.74 -11.53 -6.95
CA ALA A 95 -2.99 -12.64 -7.53
C ALA A 95 -3.89 -13.58 -8.36
N LEU A 96 -5.10 -13.88 -7.88
CA LEU A 96 -6.09 -14.68 -8.62
C LEU A 96 -6.60 -13.95 -9.88
N ALA A 97 -6.87 -12.66 -9.78
CA ALA A 97 -7.25 -11.83 -10.93
C ALA A 97 -6.12 -11.74 -11.97
N GLY A 98 -4.87 -11.64 -11.52
CA GLY A 98 -3.68 -11.68 -12.39
C GLY A 98 -3.52 -13.02 -13.11
N LEU A 99 -3.76 -14.14 -12.42
CA LEU A 99 -3.80 -15.49 -13.02
C LEU A 99 -4.90 -15.63 -14.07
N ALA A 100 -6.11 -15.13 -13.78
CA ALA A 100 -7.23 -15.16 -14.73
C ALA A 100 -6.98 -14.28 -15.97
N ALA A 101 -6.39 -13.09 -15.78
CA ALA A 101 -6.02 -12.20 -16.88
C ALA A 101 -4.92 -12.82 -17.78
N ALA A 102 -3.92 -13.49 -17.19
CA ALA A 102 -2.90 -14.21 -17.95
C ALA A 102 -3.49 -15.37 -18.78
N ALA A 103 -4.45 -16.12 -18.21
CA ALA A 103 -5.16 -17.17 -18.93
C ALA A 103 -6.04 -16.64 -20.07
N ALA A 104 -6.73 -15.51 -19.88
CA ALA A 104 -7.53 -14.87 -20.93
C ALA A 104 -6.67 -14.36 -22.09
N LEU A 105 -5.49 -13.78 -21.81
CA LEU A 105 -4.53 -13.39 -22.84
C LEU A 105 -4.00 -14.59 -23.63
N ALA A 106 -3.74 -15.74 -22.96
CA ALA A 106 -3.37 -16.98 -23.64
C ALA A 106 -4.51 -17.55 -24.53
N GLY A 107 -5.77 -17.41 -24.11
CA GLY A 107 -6.93 -17.81 -24.89
C GLY A 107 -7.16 -16.93 -26.13
N VAL A 108 -6.96 -15.61 -26.03
CA VAL A 108 -7.02 -14.68 -27.17
C VAL A 108 -5.89 -14.96 -28.17
N PHE A 109 -4.71 -15.36 -27.69
CA PHE A 109 -3.59 -15.74 -28.57
C PHE A 109 -3.89 -17.02 -29.37
N TRP A 110 -4.63 -17.98 -28.79
CA TRP A 110 -5.03 -19.21 -29.48
C TRP A 110 -6.26 -19.06 -30.40
N ALA A 111 -7.15 -18.11 -30.13
CA ALA A 111 -8.30 -17.84 -31.00
C ALA A 111 -7.93 -17.06 -32.28
N GLY A 112 -6.76 -16.42 -32.32
CA GLY A 112 -6.29 -15.58 -33.43
C GLY A 112 -5.68 -16.30 -34.63
N THR A 113 -5.50 -17.63 -34.62
CA THR A 113 -4.80 -18.38 -35.69
C THR A 113 -5.70 -19.31 -36.51
N ALA A 114 -7.00 -19.03 -36.60
CA ALA A 114 -7.89 -19.75 -37.50
C ALA A 114 -7.70 -19.31 -38.97
N VAL A 115 -6.68 -19.84 -39.64
CA VAL A 115 -6.60 -19.95 -41.11
C VAL A 115 -6.67 -21.45 -41.46
N PRO A 116 -7.54 -21.89 -42.37
CA PRO A 116 -7.82 -23.30 -42.61
C PRO A 116 -6.78 -23.91 -43.55
N GLY A 117 -6.22 -25.07 -43.19
CA GLY A 117 -5.31 -25.78 -44.07
C GLY A 117 -4.72 -27.07 -43.50
N GLY A 118 -5.50 -28.15 -43.57
CA GLY A 118 -4.99 -29.45 -44.03
C GLY A 118 -4.04 -30.25 -43.12
N ALA A 119 -4.66 -31.18 -42.38
CA ALA A 119 -4.26 -32.57 -42.19
C ALA A 119 -2.93 -32.89 -41.45
N GLY A 120 -3.08 -33.49 -40.26
CA GLY A 120 -2.12 -34.44 -39.72
C GLY A 120 -1.96 -34.43 -38.20
N GLU A 121 -2.73 -35.24 -37.50
CA GLU A 121 -2.37 -35.80 -36.19
C GLU A 121 -2.52 -37.34 -36.30
N PRO A 122 -1.88 -38.19 -35.47
CA PRO A 122 -0.89 -37.95 -34.41
C PRO A 122 0.34 -38.93 -34.57
N PRO A 123 1.34 -39.06 -33.66
CA PRO A 123 1.16 -39.47 -32.27
C PRO A 123 1.94 -38.64 -31.24
N VAL A 124 1.36 -38.63 -30.04
CA VAL A 124 1.98 -38.35 -28.76
C VAL A 124 3.38 -38.98 -28.67
N ALA A 125 4.40 -38.13 -28.56
CA ALA A 125 5.72 -38.50 -28.07
C ALA A 125 6.04 -37.58 -26.88
N LEU A 126 5.93 -38.13 -25.67
CA LEU A 126 6.57 -37.53 -24.50
C LEU A 126 8.07 -37.40 -24.79
N PRO A 127 8.68 -36.21 -24.67
CA PRO A 127 10.12 -36.15 -24.51
C PRO A 127 10.50 -36.69 -23.11
N PRO A 128 11.71 -37.30 -22.97
CA PRO A 128 12.18 -38.00 -21.77
C PRO A 128 12.28 -37.06 -20.54
N PRO A 129 12.52 -37.56 -19.31
CA PRO A 129 12.93 -36.72 -18.19
C PRO A 129 14.31 -36.13 -18.50
N THR A 130 14.33 -35.07 -19.30
CA THR A 130 15.49 -34.24 -19.49
C THR A 130 15.66 -33.46 -18.21
N THR A 131 16.65 -33.91 -17.44
CA THR A 131 17.55 -33.12 -16.61
C THR A 131 17.17 -31.65 -16.52
N ALA A 132 16.88 -31.21 -15.29
CA ALA A 132 16.72 -29.82 -14.90
C ALA A 132 17.37 -28.83 -15.89
N PRO A 133 16.61 -28.05 -16.66
CA PRO A 133 17.16 -26.81 -17.17
C PRO A 133 17.52 -25.97 -15.95
N PRO A 134 18.67 -25.26 -15.95
CA PRO A 134 19.13 -24.52 -14.80
C PRO A 134 18.02 -23.56 -14.36
N SER A 135 18.00 -23.20 -13.08
CA SER A 135 17.25 -22.04 -12.60
C SER A 135 17.21 -20.96 -13.68
N GLU A 136 16.07 -20.82 -14.36
CA GLU A 136 15.82 -19.64 -15.17
C GLU A 136 15.61 -18.54 -14.15
N THR A 137 16.76 -17.98 -13.76
CA THR A 137 16.96 -16.62 -13.32
C THR A 137 15.82 -15.81 -13.89
N ALA A 138 14.83 -15.50 -13.05
CA ALA A 138 13.74 -14.63 -13.41
C ALA A 138 14.37 -13.46 -14.16
N VAL A 139 14.03 -13.30 -15.44
CA VAL A 139 14.49 -12.16 -16.23
C VAL A 139 14.14 -10.96 -15.35
N PRO A 140 15.12 -10.23 -14.81
CA PRO A 140 14.82 -9.18 -13.85
C PRO A 140 13.87 -8.25 -14.59
N ALA A 141 12.66 -8.05 -14.05
CA ALA A 141 11.72 -7.08 -14.58
C ALA A 141 12.54 -5.83 -14.86
N THR A 142 12.68 -5.47 -16.15
CA THR A 142 13.56 -4.39 -16.56
C THR A 142 13.18 -3.20 -15.70
N PRO A 143 14.09 -2.71 -14.84
CA PRO A 143 13.73 -1.67 -13.91
C PRO A 143 13.21 -0.48 -14.74
N PRO A 144 12.19 0.25 -14.25
CA PRO A 144 11.66 1.40 -14.98
C PRO A 144 12.80 2.26 -15.52
N PRO A 145 12.75 2.70 -16.80
CA PRO A 145 13.84 3.47 -17.38
C PRO A 145 14.20 4.66 -16.47
N GLY A 146 15.49 4.82 -16.16
CA GLY A 146 15.98 5.81 -15.21
C GLY A 146 16.09 5.35 -13.75
N THR A 147 15.82 4.08 -13.44
CA THR A 147 16.08 3.52 -12.11
C THR A 147 17.58 3.47 -11.83
N ARG A 148 18.00 4.07 -10.72
CA ARG A 148 19.39 4.08 -10.26
C ARG A 148 19.53 3.18 -9.05
N VAL A 149 20.57 2.35 -9.02
CA VAL A 149 20.90 1.51 -7.87
C VAL A 149 22.32 1.84 -7.45
N ALA A 150 22.50 2.16 -6.18
CA ALA A 150 23.80 2.49 -5.62
C ALA A 150 23.95 1.84 -4.25
N SER A 151 25.20 1.59 -3.85
CA SER A 151 25.53 1.03 -2.55
C SER A 151 26.77 1.70 -2.01
N ALA A 152 26.79 2.00 -0.71
CA ALA A 152 27.95 2.52 -0.02
C ALA A 152 28.04 1.91 1.37
N THR A 153 29.27 1.83 1.89
CA THR A 153 29.56 1.45 3.27
C THR A 153 30.40 2.55 3.89
N ASP A 154 29.97 3.04 5.04
CA ASP A 154 30.68 4.05 5.80
C ASP A 154 31.74 3.39 6.69
N ALA A 155 32.99 3.81 6.57
CA ALA A 155 34.11 3.21 7.29
C ALA A 155 34.18 3.63 8.77
N ALA A 156 33.57 4.76 9.14
CA ALA A 156 33.61 5.28 10.52
C ALA A 156 32.51 4.66 11.39
N THR A 157 31.32 4.43 10.81
CA THR A 157 30.18 3.88 11.54
C THR A 157 29.96 2.39 11.28
N GLY A 158 30.54 1.83 10.21
CA GLY A 158 30.28 0.47 9.76
C GLY A 158 28.90 0.28 9.12
N ALA A 159 28.12 1.35 8.95
CA ALA A 159 26.82 1.29 8.33
C ALA A 159 26.94 1.08 6.82
N ARG A 160 26.14 0.16 6.28
CA ARG A 160 26.02 -0.10 4.85
C ARG A 160 24.61 0.19 4.39
N MET A 161 24.49 0.90 3.27
CA MET A 161 23.21 1.15 2.61
C MET A 161 23.28 0.74 1.15
N THR A 162 22.26 0.02 0.71
CA THR A 162 21.95 -0.21 -0.70
C THR A 162 20.63 0.49 -1.01
N VAL A 163 20.63 1.37 -2.00
CA VAL A 163 19.47 2.16 -2.37
C VAL A 163 19.11 1.96 -3.83
N ARG A 164 17.82 1.81 -4.11
CA ARG A 164 17.23 1.84 -5.44
C ARG A 164 16.32 3.06 -5.52
N VAL A 165 16.61 3.95 -6.45
CA VAL A 165 15.85 5.16 -6.72
C VAL A 165 15.13 4.98 -8.05
N THR A 166 13.80 4.95 -8.00
CA THR A 166 12.93 4.80 -9.16
C THR A 166 12.31 6.16 -9.49
N PRO A 167 12.49 6.68 -10.72
CA PRO A 167 11.92 7.95 -11.13
C PRO A 167 10.38 7.90 -11.15
N ALA A 168 9.74 8.99 -10.75
CA ALA A 168 8.31 9.23 -10.88
C ALA A 168 8.04 10.69 -11.30
N ALA A 169 6.78 11.05 -11.54
CA ALA A 169 6.42 12.37 -12.07
C ALA A 169 6.75 13.51 -11.09
N ARG A 170 7.90 14.17 -11.25
CA ARG A 170 8.45 15.26 -10.39
C ARG A 170 8.78 14.84 -8.95
N TRP A 171 8.95 13.55 -8.71
CA TRP A 171 9.40 13.01 -7.42
C TRP A 171 10.12 11.68 -7.65
N VAL A 172 10.78 11.15 -6.63
CA VAL A 172 11.47 9.84 -6.68
C VAL A 172 10.93 8.88 -5.64
N ARG A 173 10.76 7.62 -6.02
CA ARG A 173 10.54 6.52 -5.08
C ARG A 173 11.89 5.95 -4.67
N VAL A 174 12.07 5.69 -3.39
CA VAL A 174 13.32 5.18 -2.84
C VAL A 174 13.06 3.88 -2.11
N HIS A 175 13.83 2.86 -2.42
CA HIS A 175 13.88 1.59 -1.69
C HIS A 175 15.28 1.46 -1.11
N ALA A 176 15.41 1.54 0.22
CA ALA A 176 16.70 1.49 0.91
C ALA A 176 16.77 0.27 1.83
N ALA A 177 17.86 -0.49 1.72
CA ALA A 177 18.25 -1.53 2.66
C ALA A 177 19.48 -1.06 3.43
N VAL A 178 19.34 -0.88 4.74
CA VAL A 178 20.37 -0.31 5.61
C VAL A 178 20.73 -1.28 6.73
N THR A 179 22.01 -1.60 6.87
CA THR A 179 22.57 -2.51 7.88
C THR A 179 23.65 -1.80 8.70
N GLY A 180 23.93 -2.27 9.92
CA GLY A 180 25.01 -1.74 10.75
C GLY A 180 24.68 -0.45 11.50
N LEU A 181 23.39 -0.13 11.69
CA LEU A 181 22.96 0.99 12.53
C LEU A 181 22.82 0.56 14.00
N PRO A 182 23.10 1.44 14.97
CA PRO A 182 22.90 1.14 16.39
C PRO A 182 21.41 0.92 16.72
N PRO A 183 21.06 -0.11 17.51
CA PRO A 183 19.67 -0.35 17.91
C PRO A 183 19.13 0.76 18.81
N GLY A 184 17.85 1.09 18.68
CA GLY A 184 17.18 2.16 19.42
C GLY A 184 17.31 3.55 18.80
N GLU A 185 18.18 3.73 17.79
CA GLU A 185 18.32 5.01 17.09
C GLU A 185 17.07 5.33 16.25
N ARG A 186 16.66 6.60 16.29
CA ARG A 186 15.62 7.14 15.40
C ARG A 186 16.31 7.71 14.17
N CYS A 187 16.23 6.98 13.06
CA CYS A 187 16.87 7.34 11.81
C CYS A 187 15.89 7.91 10.79
N ARG A 188 16.40 8.75 9.90
CA ARG A 188 15.72 9.35 8.76
C ARG A 188 16.49 9.02 7.48
N LEU A 189 15.75 8.75 6.42
CA LEU A 189 16.26 8.59 5.07
C LEU A 189 16.05 9.91 4.35
N ILE A 190 17.12 10.50 3.84
CA ILE A 190 17.12 11.85 3.26
C ILE A 190 17.64 11.74 1.83
N VAL A 191 16.89 12.29 0.87
CA VAL A 191 17.36 12.46 -0.51
C VAL A 191 17.90 13.87 -0.65
N VAL A 192 19.14 13.97 -1.12
CA VAL A 192 19.84 15.24 -1.33
C VAL A 192 19.80 15.59 -2.82
N GLY A 193 19.27 16.77 -3.12
CA GLY A 193 19.24 17.36 -4.45
C GLY A 193 20.61 17.88 -4.90
N ARG A 194 20.76 18.15 -6.21
CA ARG A 194 21.96 18.80 -6.77
C ARG A 194 22.16 20.23 -6.25
N ASP A 195 21.06 20.90 -5.90
CA ASP A 195 21.00 22.21 -5.26
C ASP A 195 21.41 22.18 -3.77
N GLY A 196 21.61 20.98 -3.20
CA GLY A 196 21.88 20.78 -1.78
C GLY A 196 20.62 20.72 -0.92
N GLY A 197 19.43 20.76 -1.51
CA GLY A 197 18.17 20.60 -0.79
C GLY A 197 18.03 19.20 -0.22
N GLU A 198 17.61 19.10 1.04
CA GLU A 198 17.44 17.82 1.74
C GLU A 198 15.96 17.52 1.93
N THR A 199 15.48 16.43 1.33
CA THR A 199 14.08 15.98 1.46
C THR A 199 14.02 14.65 2.19
N VAL A 200 13.27 14.60 3.30
CA VAL A 200 13.07 13.36 4.07
C VAL A 200 12.15 12.42 3.29
N ALA A 201 12.68 11.24 2.93
CA ALA A 201 11.95 10.17 2.25
C ALA A 201 11.24 9.21 3.22
N GLY A 202 11.64 9.18 4.49
CA GLY A 202 11.03 8.36 5.53
C GLY A 202 11.83 8.38 6.83
N SER A 203 11.25 7.83 7.91
CA SER A 203 11.88 7.71 9.22
C SER A 203 11.50 6.41 9.92
N TRP A 204 12.39 5.85 10.73
CA TRP A 204 12.16 4.61 11.47
C TRP A 204 12.98 4.55 12.76
N VAL A 205 12.62 3.62 13.63
CA VAL A 205 13.43 3.24 14.80
C VAL A 205 14.19 1.97 14.46
N VAL A 206 15.50 1.96 14.67
CA VAL A 206 16.33 0.78 14.47
C VAL A 206 15.96 -0.26 15.53
N GLY A 207 15.38 -1.38 15.10
CA GLY A 207 15.02 -2.45 16.03
C GLY A 207 16.25 -3.08 16.67
N ALA A 208 16.20 -3.31 17.98
CA ALA A 208 17.02 -4.34 18.60
C ALA A 208 16.50 -5.72 18.13
N GLY A 209 17.39 -6.64 17.78
CA GLY A 209 17.07 -7.87 17.05
C GLY A 209 15.91 -8.71 17.61
N ALA A 210 15.27 -9.48 16.70
CA ALA A 210 14.19 -10.48 16.82
C ALA A 210 12.84 -10.13 16.16
N HIS A 211 12.53 -8.85 15.90
CA HIS A 211 11.36 -8.46 15.07
C HIS A 211 11.72 -8.04 13.64
N MET A 212 13.01 -7.92 13.34
CA MET A 212 13.56 -7.89 11.99
C MET A 212 14.15 -9.28 11.75
N GLY A 213 13.68 -10.01 10.74
CA GLY A 213 14.15 -11.37 10.45
C GLY A 213 15.68 -11.45 10.47
N GLU A 214 16.21 -12.48 11.13
CA GLU A 214 17.63 -12.71 11.42
C GLU A 214 18.57 -12.16 10.34
N GLY A 215 19.45 -11.24 10.73
CA GLY A 215 20.52 -10.71 9.88
C GLY A 215 20.12 -9.68 8.81
N LYS A 216 18.82 -9.34 8.66
CA LYS A 216 18.39 -8.33 7.69
C LYS A 216 18.27 -6.97 8.35
N GLY A 217 19.09 -6.03 7.91
CA GLY A 217 18.97 -4.62 8.28
C GLY A 217 17.61 -4.02 7.92
N ALA A 218 17.40 -2.74 8.23
CA ALA A 218 16.17 -2.05 7.94
C ALA A 218 15.95 -1.93 6.41
N SER A 219 14.84 -2.50 5.92
CA SER A 219 14.36 -2.28 4.55
C SER A 219 13.22 -1.29 4.59
N LEU A 220 13.35 -0.18 3.86
CA LEU A 220 12.46 0.97 3.92
C LEU A 220 12.09 1.40 2.51
N ASP A 221 10.79 1.63 2.32
CA ASP A 221 10.24 2.22 1.11
C ASP A 221 9.79 3.64 1.43
N GLY A 222 10.21 4.60 0.63
CA GLY A 222 9.96 6.02 0.83
C GLY A 222 9.78 6.79 -0.47
N SER A 223 9.44 8.05 -0.34
CA SER A 223 9.25 8.98 -1.47
C SER A 223 9.81 10.35 -1.13
N ALA A 224 10.54 10.97 -2.05
CA ALA A 224 11.03 12.33 -1.90
C ALA A 224 10.54 13.21 -3.05
N ALA A 225 10.04 14.40 -2.73
CA ALA A 225 9.66 15.45 -3.68
C ALA A 225 10.89 16.13 -4.31
N VAL A 226 11.77 15.31 -4.90
CA VAL A 226 12.98 15.72 -5.61
C VAL A 226 12.86 15.23 -7.03
N ASP A 227 13.25 16.07 -7.99
CA ASP A 227 13.28 15.68 -9.39
C ASP A 227 14.16 14.44 -9.60
N PRO A 228 13.74 13.45 -10.40
CA PRO A 228 14.61 12.33 -10.70
C PRO A 228 15.96 12.70 -11.32
N GLY A 229 16.06 13.84 -12.04
CA GLY A 229 17.33 14.35 -12.55
C GLY A 229 18.22 15.01 -11.48
N ASP A 230 17.59 15.52 -10.42
CA ASP A 230 18.25 16.32 -9.39
C ASP A 230 18.64 15.52 -8.15
N ALA A 231 18.15 14.30 -7.96
CA ALA A 231 18.61 13.46 -6.86
C ALA A 231 20.09 13.09 -7.04
N ARG A 232 20.94 13.57 -6.12
CA ARG A 232 22.41 13.43 -6.12
C ARG A 232 22.92 12.39 -5.13
N ALA A 233 22.29 12.29 -3.96
CA ALA A 233 22.70 11.35 -2.93
C ALA A 233 21.53 10.94 -2.05
N VAL A 234 21.68 9.83 -1.35
CA VAL A 234 20.78 9.39 -0.29
C VAL A 234 21.59 9.24 0.99
N VAL A 235 21.09 9.83 2.08
CA VAL A 235 21.76 9.89 3.38
C VAL A 235 20.87 9.24 4.43
N VAL A 236 21.50 8.52 5.36
CA VAL A 236 20.85 8.11 6.62
C VAL A 236 21.44 8.92 7.75
N GLU A 237 20.56 9.60 8.49
CA GLU A 237 20.91 10.46 9.62
C GLU A 237 19.99 10.16 10.80
N ASN A 238 20.44 10.31 12.05
CA ASN A 238 19.52 10.29 13.19
C ASN A 238 18.93 11.66 13.49
N GLU A 239 17.97 11.71 14.41
CA GLU A 239 17.37 12.97 14.87
C GLU A 239 18.37 13.93 15.56
N ALA A 240 19.54 13.43 15.96
CA ALA A 240 20.62 14.24 16.54
C ALA A 240 21.57 14.84 15.48
N GLY A 241 21.30 14.66 14.19
CA GLY A 241 22.13 15.21 13.11
C GLY A 241 23.34 14.34 12.74
N LYS A 242 23.49 13.16 13.34
CA LYS A 242 24.60 12.25 13.06
C LYS A 242 24.31 11.45 11.80
N ARG A 243 25.13 11.65 10.78
CA ARG A 243 25.09 10.88 9.52
C ARG A 243 25.77 9.52 9.72
N PHE A 244 25.10 8.46 9.30
CA PHE A 244 25.62 7.10 9.38
C PHE A 244 26.19 6.63 8.05
N VAL A 245 25.48 6.89 6.96
CA VAL A 245 25.92 6.46 5.62
C VAL A 245 25.37 7.40 4.57
N THR A 246 26.21 7.71 3.59
CA THR A 246 25.85 8.52 2.41
C THR A 246 26.14 7.69 1.17
N VAL A 247 25.13 7.54 0.31
CA VAL A 247 25.23 6.83 -0.97
C VAL A 247 25.04 7.83 -2.11
N PRO A 248 26.06 8.11 -2.93
CA PRO A 248 25.91 8.93 -4.12
C PRO A 248 25.10 8.21 -5.21
N LEU A 249 24.31 8.96 -5.98
CA LEU A 249 23.43 8.50 -7.07
C LEU A 249 23.89 8.95 -8.46
#